data_AF-A0A386WNR2-F1
#
_entry.id   AF-A0A386WNR2-F1
#
_cell.length_a   1.000
_cell.length_b   1.000
_cell.length_c   1.000
_cell.angle_alpha   90.00
_cell.angle_beta   90.00
_cell.angle_gamma   90.00
#
_symmetry.space_group_name_H-M   'P 1'
#
loop_
_entity.id
_entity.type
_entity.pdbx_description
1 polymer ?
#
loop_
_entity_poly.entity_id
_entity_poly.type
_entity_poly.pdbx_seq_one_letter_code
_entity_poly.pdbx_strand_id
1 'polypeptide(L)' 'MSTVHVHPVNDLIAHDTDGGDCPCGPRVEPVPSDDGSIGWLVVHHSLDGRELTEPEATR' A
#
# COMPACT_ATOMS: atom_id res chain seq x y z
N MET A 1 15.10 0.61 -9.47
CA MET A 1 14.02 1.32 -8.77
C MET A 1 13.14 0.25 -8.15
N SER A 2 13.08 0.18 -6.82
CA SER A 2 12.34 -0.86 -6.10
C SER A 2 11.00 -0.31 -5.64
N THR A 3 9.92 -1.01 -5.96
CA THR A 3 8.58 -0.73 -5.46
C THR A 3 8.13 -1.91 -4.62
N VAL A 4 7.62 -1.65 -3.41
CA VAL A 4 7.09 -2.66 -2.51
C VAL A 4 5.62 -2.35 -2.24
N HIS A 5 4.78 -3.37 -2.40
CA HIS A 5 3.35 -3.29 -2.14
C HIS A 5 3.04 -4.02 -0.85
N VAL A 6 2.28 -3.39 0.03
CA VAL A 6 1.68 -4.02 1.21
C VAL A 6 0.18 -3.96 1.04
N HIS A 7 -0.48 -5.11 1.08
CA HIS A 7 -1.93 -5.20 0.91
C HIS A 7 -2.55 -6.07 1.99
N PRO A 8 -3.83 -5.82 2.34
CA PRO A 8 -4.52 -6.62 3.33
C PRO A 8 -4.70 -8.07 2.85
N VAL A 9 -4.70 -8.97 3.82
CA VAL A 9 -4.99 -10.40 3.61
C VAL A 9 -6.46 -10.66 3.90
N ASN A 10 -7.08 -11.53 3.09
CA ASN A 10 -8.50 -11.88 3.18
C ASN A 10 -9.40 -10.64 3.10
N ASP A 11 -9.18 -9.81 2.09
CA ASP A 11 -10.02 -8.64 1.82
C ASP A 11 -11.11 -8.97 0.78
N LEU A 12 -12.03 -8.04 0.57
CA LEU A 12 -13.18 -8.20 -0.32
C LEU A 12 -12.78 -8.37 -1.80
N ILE A 13 -11.62 -7.84 -2.20
CA ILE A 13 -11.07 -7.97 -3.54
C ILE A 13 -9.60 -8.40 -3.52
N ALA A 14 -9.13 -8.91 -4.65
CA ALA A 14 -7.70 -9.04 -4.89
C ALA A 14 -7.11 -7.67 -5.22
N HIS A 15 -5.96 -7.37 -4.62
CA HIS A 15 -5.23 -6.12 -4.84
C HIS A 15 -4.22 -6.29 -5.97
N ASP A 16 -4.20 -5.32 -6.89
CA ASP A 16 -3.21 -5.29 -7.97
C ASP A 16 -1.90 -4.67 -7.46
N THR A 17 -0.83 -5.45 -7.53
CA THR A 17 0.51 -5.04 -7.11
C THR A 17 1.48 -4.78 -8.26
N ASP A 18 1.03 -4.95 -9.51
CA ASP A 18 1.92 -4.90 -10.67
C ASP A 18 1.87 -3.54 -11.39
N GLY A 19 1.12 -2.57 -10.86
CA GLY A 19 1.19 -1.16 -11.29
C GLY A 19 -0.12 -0.53 -11.77
N GLY A 20 -1.28 -1.04 -11.33
CA GLY A 20 -2.60 -0.46 -11.64
C GLY A 20 -3.13 0.55 -10.61
N ASP A 21 -4.15 1.32 -11.03
CA ASP A 21 -5.04 2.07 -10.13
C ASP A 21 -5.93 1.07 -9.38
N CYS A 22 -5.46 0.60 -8.23
CA CYS A 22 -6.28 -0.26 -7.38
C CYS A 22 -7.46 0.55 -6.80
N PRO A 23 -8.72 0.08 -6.94
CA PRO A 23 -9.89 0.82 -6.48
C PRO A 23 -9.95 1.01 -4.96
N CYS A 24 -9.07 0.35 -4.19
CA CYS A 24 -8.93 0.58 -2.76
C CYS A 24 -8.36 1.97 -2.42
N GLY A 25 -7.83 2.69 -3.42
CA GLY A 25 -7.22 4.00 -3.25
C GLY A 25 -5.95 3.95 -2.40
N PRO A 26 -4.91 3.22 -2.82
CA PRO A 26 -3.70 3.01 -2.03
C PRO A 26 -2.95 4.32 -1.78
N ARG A 27 -2.22 4.39 -0.65
CA ARG A 27 -1.29 5.47 -0.35
C ARG A 27 0.10 5.14 -0.88
N VAL A 28 0.78 6.13 -1.47
CA VAL A 28 2.13 5.99 -2.04
C VAL A 28 3.11 6.89 -1.29
N GLU A 29 4.20 6.31 -0.80
CA GLU A 29 5.24 7.01 -0.05
C GLU A 29 6.64 6.78 -0.65
N PRO A 30 7.45 7.85 -0.84
CA PRO A 30 8.85 7.69 -1.20
C PRO A 30 9.66 7.23 0.02
N VAL A 31 10.56 6.27 -0.19
CA VAL A 31 11.48 5.75 0.81
C VAL A 31 12.92 6.02 0.35
N PRO A 32 13.57 7.08 0.89
CA PRO A 32 14.97 7.36 0.57
C PRO A 32 15.89 6.26 1.10
N SER A 33 16.87 5.87 0.28
CA SER A 33 17.94 4.94 0.64
C SER A 33 19.26 5.68 0.86
N ASP A 34 20.17 5.06 1.63
CA ASP A 34 21.49 5.65 1.96
C ASP A 34 22.36 5.90 0.72
N ASP A 35 22.10 5.21 -0.39
CA ASP A 35 22.77 5.39 -1.69
C ASP A 35 22.20 6.57 -2.52
N GLY A 36 21.23 7.30 -1.97
CA GLY A 36 20.56 8.42 -2.63
C GLY A 36 19.45 8.01 -3.60
N SER A 37 19.16 6.72 -3.76
CA SER A 37 18.02 6.25 -4.55
C SER A 37 16.70 6.38 -3.78
N ILE A 38 15.58 6.43 -4.52
CA ILE A 38 14.23 6.43 -3.95
C ILE A 38 13.56 5.09 -4.27
N GLY A 39 13.23 4.33 -3.24
CA GLY A 39 12.25 3.25 -3.31
C GLY A 39 10.84 3.79 -3.12
N TRP A 40 9.84 3.01 -3.51
CA TRP A 40 8.43 3.38 -3.33
C TRP A 40 7.71 2.33 -2.49
N LEU A 41 7.00 2.78 -1.47
CA LEU A 41 6.09 1.96 -0.70
C LEU A 41 4.66 2.30 -1.09
N VAL A 42 3.91 1.29 -1.51
CA VAL A 42 2.49 1.39 -1.84
C VAL A 42 1.70 0.59 -0.81
N VAL A 43 0.84 1.26 -0.03
CA VAL A 43 0.02 0.64 1.01
C VAL A 43 -1.44 0.64 0.56
N HIS A 44 -2.02 -0.55 0.41
CA HIS A 44 -3.41 -0.72 0.01
C HIS A 44 -4.33 -0.71 1.22
N HIS A 45 -5.53 -0.16 1.07
CA HIS A 45 -6.56 -0.15 2.10
C HIS A 45 -7.46 -1.39 1.97
N SER A 46 -7.97 -1.90 3.09
CA SER A 46 -9.02 -2.91 3.06
C SER A 46 -10.38 -2.32 2.69
N LEU A 47 -11.18 -3.11 1.96
CA LEU A 47 -12.51 -2.70 1.47
C LEU A 47 -13.66 -3.46 2.12
N ASP A 48 -13.38 -4.25 3.15
CA ASP A 48 -14.37 -4.99 3.92
C ASP A 48 -14.81 -4.29 5.23
N GLY A 49 -14.34 -3.05 5.43
CA GLY A 49 -14.77 -2.17 6.51
C GLY A 49 -13.96 -2.29 7.80
N ARG A 50 -12.92 -3.14 7.86
CA ARG A 50 -12.03 -3.20 9.04
C ARG A 50 -11.19 -1.93 9.22
N GLU A 51 -10.92 -1.15 8.15
CA GLU A 51 -10.30 0.19 8.26
C GLU A 51 -11.06 1.15 9.19
N LEU A 52 -12.36 0.92 9.46
CA LEU A 52 -13.15 1.76 10.36
C LEU A 52 -12.74 1.61 11.83
N THR A 53 -12.07 0.51 12.18
CA THR A 53 -11.71 0.16 13.55
C THR A 53 -10.24 -0.18 13.72
N GLU A 54 -9.57 -0.56 12.64
CA GLU A 54 -8.12 -0.68 12.59
C GLU A 54 -7.50 0.73 12.68
N PRO A 55 -6.44 0.90 13.49
CA PRO A 55 -5.70 2.14 13.45
C PRO A 55 -5.15 2.31 12.03
N GLU A 56 -5.30 3.52 11.48
CA GLU A 56 -4.60 3.88 10.25
C GLU A 56 -3.13 3.51 10.44
N ALA A 57 -2.51 2.88 9.44
CA ALA A 57 -1.11 2.50 9.50
C ALA A 57 -0.21 3.76 9.48
N THR A 58 -0.24 4.52 10.56
CA THR A 58 0.62 5.66 10.82
C THR A 58 1.95 5.11 11.30
N ARG A 59 3.01 5.40 10.54
CA ARG A 59 4.39 5.18 10.96
C ARG A 59 4.87 6.32 11.84
#